data_AF-Q1IWA4-F1
#
_entry.id   AF-Q1IWA4-F1
#
_cell.length_a   1.000
_cell.length_b   1.000
_cell.length_c   1.000
_cell.angle_alpha   90.00
_cell.angle_beta   90.00
_cell.angle_gamma   90.00
#
_symmetry.space_group_name_H-M   'P 1'
#
loop_
_entity.id
_entity.type
_entity.pdbx_description
1 polymer ?
#
loop_
_entity_poly.entity_id
_entity_poly.type
_entity_poly.pdbx_seq_one_letter_code
_entity_poly.pdbx_strand_id
1 'polypeptide(L)'
;MDTLLKKAGAMLAHLDLFTHMLHLRGLLQLAAHMEERGDRVTLISPELITLVGAEMTSDASVTTSKGATIEAGTAYRVLRTLKGHDAPEYAVTREELKALNARAVAELEASEAMRAFGETLARIGVPAAGSGAPVEAVAERPARNRRAAEAEGAGEQPAA
;
A
#
# COMPACT_ATOMS: atom_id res chain seq x y z
N MET A 1 2.73 -28.29 6.81
CA MET A 1 3.14 -26.98 7.36
C MET A 1 4.17 -26.28 6.45
N ASP A 2 5.04 -27.04 5.80
CA ASP A 2 6.14 -26.60 4.93
C ASP A 2 5.79 -25.53 3.90
N THR A 3 4.57 -25.55 3.37
CA THR A 3 4.10 -24.56 2.40
C THR A 3 4.00 -23.15 2.97
N LEU A 4 3.56 -22.98 4.23
CA LEU A 4 3.52 -21.64 4.86
C LEU A 4 4.92 -21.14 5.19
N LEU A 5 5.80 -22.01 5.72
CA LEU A 5 7.18 -21.65 6.04
C LEU A 5 7.97 -21.26 4.78
N LYS A 6 7.77 -21.99 3.66
CA LYS A 6 8.38 -21.66 2.36
C LYS A 6 7.86 -20.33 1.79
N LYS A 7 6.56 -20.04 1.93
CA LYS A 7 6.00 -18.73 1.53
C LYS A 7 6.57 -17.59 2.38
N ALA A 8 6.66 -17.77 3.70
CA ALA A 8 7.30 -16.79 4.59
C ALA A 8 8.79 -16.59 4.27
N GLY A 9 9.53 -17.67 3.98
CA GLY A 9 10.92 -17.60 3.53
C GLY A 9 11.11 -16.79 2.24
N ALA A 10 10.18 -16.89 1.28
CA ALA A 10 10.20 -16.07 0.07
C ALA A 10 9.97 -14.57 0.32
N MET A 11 9.35 -14.19 1.45
CA MET A 11 9.16 -12.79 1.85
C MET A 11 10.41 -12.19 2.52
N LEU A 12 11.38 -13.01 2.99
CA LEU A 12 12.57 -12.51 3.67
C LEU A 12 13.44 -11.62 2.76
N ALA A 13 13.45 -11.88 1.45
CA ALA A 13 14.13 -11.06 0.45
C ALA A 13 13.55 -9.63 0.32
N HIS A 14 12.36 -9.37 0.88
CA HIS A 14 11.64 -8.10 0.78
C HIS A 14 11.55 -7.35 2.13
N LEU A 15 12.29 -7.78 3.16
CA LEU A 15 12.26 -7.14 4.48
C LEU A 15 12.70 -5.66 4.44
N ASP A 16 13.69 -5.31 3.62
CA ASP A 16 14.14 -3.93 3.47
C ASP A 16 13.04 -3.05 2.82
N LEU A 17 12.32 -3.59 1.84
CA LEU A 17 11.15 -2.94 1.22
C LEU A 17 10.05 -2.69 2.25
N PHE A 18 9.68 -3.69 3.06
CA PHE A 18 8.67 -3.53 4.11
C PHE A 18 9.10 -2.54 5.20
N THR A 19 10.38 -2.55 5.58
CA THR A 19 10.97 -1.60 6.53
C THR A 19 10.90 -0.18 5.99
N HIS A 20 11.23 0.02 4.71
CA HIS A 20 11.12 1.32 4.05
C HIS A 20 9.65 1.79 3.98
N MET A 21 8.71 0.93 3.57
CA MET A 21 7.28 1.24 3.57
C MET A 21 6.74 1.59 4.96
N LEU A 22 7.18 0.87 6.00
CA LEU A 22 6.81 1.16 7.39
C LEU A 22 7.29 2.55 7.80
N HIS A 23 8.52 2.91 7.48
CA HIS A 23 9.08 4.23 7.81
C HIS A 23 8.40 5.36 7.03
N LEU A 24 8.09 5.17 5.74
CA LEU A 24 7.30 6.12 4.97
C LEU A 24 5.89 6.30 5.56
N ARG A 25 5.22 5.20 5.95
CA ARG A 25 3.92 5.27 6.65
C ARG A 25 4.02 6.03 7.98
N GLY A 26 5.12 5.88 8.71
CA GLY A 26 5.39 6.64 9.93
C GLY A 26 5.40 8.15 9.70
N LEU A 27 5.96 8.63 8.58
CA LEU A 27 5.92 10.06 8.24
C LEU A 27 4.51 10.56 7.89
N LEU A 28 3.66 9.76 7.25
CA LEU A 28 2.24 10.12 7.04
C LEU A 28 1.48 10.18 8.37
N GLN A 29 1.77 9.25 9.28
CA GLN A 29 1.19 9.24 10.62
C GLN A 29 1.65 10.46 11.44
N LEU A 30 2.91 10.89 11.29
CA LEU A 30 3.41 12.15 11.86
C LEU A 30 2.66 13.36 11.29
N ALA A 31 2.52 13.46 9.97
CA ALA A 31 1.81 14.55 9.31
C ALA A 31 0.33 14.62 9.74
N ALA A 32 -0.33 13.48 9.91
CA ALA A 32 -1.69 13.40 10.43
C ALA A 32 -1.77 13.79 11.92
N HIS A 33 -0.78 13.41 12.74
CA HIS A 33 -0.72 13.80 14.14
C HIS A 33 -0.50 15.32 14.32
N MET A 34 0.37 15.92 13.50
CA MET A 34 0.52 17.37 13.39
C MET A 34 -0.82 18.05 13.00
N GLU A 35 -1.58 17.44 12.08
CA GLU A 35 -2.90 17.94 11.69
C GLU A 35 -3.92 17.89 12.83
N GLU A 36 -3.98 16.78 13.55
CA GLU A 36 -4.86 16.57 14.72
C GLU A 36 -4.53 17.53 15.87
N ARG A 37 -3.24 17.87 16.07
CA ARG A 37 -2.77 18.84 17.08
C ARG A 37 -2.81 20.31 16.64
N GLY A 38 -2.86 20.57 15.33
CA GLY A 38 -2.70 21.92 14.78
C GLY A 38 -1.24 22.41 14.68
N ASP A 39 -0.25 21.51 14.78
CA ASP A 39 1.16 21.84 14.59
C ASP A 39 1.44 22.20 13.12
N ARG A 40 2.24 23.25 12.92
CA ARG A 40 2.53 23.80 11.58
C ARG A 40 3.86 23.29 11.02
N VAL A 41 4.84 23.16 11.92
CA VAL A 41 6.23 22.78 11.61
C VAL A 41 6.63 21.67 12.58
N THR A 42 7.45 20.74 12.09
CA THR A 42 8.23 19.86 12.96
C THR A 42 9.71 19.99 12.62
N LEU A 43 10.54 19.97 13.66
CA LEU A 43 11.99 19.90 13.56
C LEU A 43 12.40 18.48 13.97
N ILE A 44 13.15 17.79 13.12
CA ILE A 44 13.58 16.41 13.38
C ILE A 44 15.10 16.33 13.36
N SER A 45 15.68 15.99 14.51
CA SER A 45 17.09 15.67 14.69
C SER A 45 17.27 14.15 14.86
N PRO A 46 18.49 13.62 14.94
CA PRO A 46 18.73 12.19 15.18
C PRO A 46 18.13 11.66 16.50
N GLU A 47 17.93 12.54 17.49
CA GLU A 47 17.53 12.17 18.85
C GLU A 47 16.15 12.69 19.27
N LEU A 48 15.64 13.77 18.65
CA LEU A 48 14.39 14.42 19.04
C LEU A 48 13.49 14.75 17.83
N ILE A 49 12.18 14.56 18.02
CA ILE A 49 11.12 15.16 17.21
C ILE A 49 10.55 16.33 18.01
N THR A 50 10.65 17.54 17.47
CA THR A 50 10.05 18.74 18.03
C THR A 50 8.85 19.15 17.20
N LEU A 51 7.67 19.14 17.81
CA LEU A 51 6.41 19.58 17.20
C LEU A 51 6.14 21.03 17.60
N VAL A 52 5.85 21.89 16.62
CA VAL A 52 5.67 23.34 16.81
C VAL A 52 4.28 23.76 16.33
N GLY A 53 3.39 23.98 17.29
CA GLY A 53 2.01 24.41 17.09
C GLY A 53 1.62 25.56 18.02
N ALA A 54 0.49 25.42 18.70
CA ALA A 54 0.11 26.30 19.81
C ALA A 54 0.99 26.05 21.05
N GLU A 55 1.42 24.81 21.24
CA GLU A 55 2.41 24.38 22.23
C GLU A 55 3.63 23.79 21.49
N MET A 56 4.79 23.80 22.14
CA MET A 56 6.02 23.22 21.64
C MET A 56 6.36 22.00 22.48
N THR A 57 6.47 20.83 21.86
CA THR A 57 6.78 19.55 22.54
C THR A 57 7.94 18.87 21.83
N SER A 58 8.95 18.44 22.59
CA SER A 58 10.16 17.79 22.07
C SER A 58 10.37 16.45 22.76
N ASP A 59 10.28 15.36 22.00
CA ASP A 59 10.35 13.99 22.51
C ASP A 59 11.20 13.11 21.59
N ALA A 60 11.84 12.07 22.13
CA ALA A 60 12.61 11.10 21.33
C ALA A 60 11.71 10.21 20.44
N SER A 61 10.44 10.08 20.80
CA SER A 61 9.43 9.35 20.03
C SER A 61 8.05 9.98 20.19
N VAL A 62 7.31 10.09 19.09
CA VAL A 62 5.92 10.58 19.08
C VAL A 62 4.97 9.39 18.93
N THR A 63 4.03 9.23 19.86
CA THR A 63 2.95 8.24 19.74
C THR A 63 1.68 8.91 19.25
N THR A 64 1.22 8.50 18.07
CA THR A 64 0.01 9.05 17.43
C THR A 64 -1.27 8.55 18.10
N SER A 65 -2.37 9.28 17.90
CA SER A 65 -3.73 8.90 18.32
C SER A 65 -4.15 7.49 17.87
N LYS A 66 -3.57 7.02 16.76
CA LYS A 66 -3.82 5.70 16.14
C LYS A 66 -2.88 4.60 16.67
N GLY A 67 -2.14 4.87 17.74
CA GLY A 67 -1.26 3.90 18.42
C GLY A 67 0.06 3.61 17.71
N ALA A 68 0.39 4.31 16.63
CA ALA A 68 1.69 4.17 15.97
C ALA A 68 2.74 5.07 16.64
N THR A 69 3.89 4.50 16.98
CA THR A 69 5.06 5.19 17.54
C THR A 69 6.06 5.51 16.44
N ILE A 70 6.58 6.74 16.43
CA ILE A 70 7.51 7.27 15.44
C ILE A 70 8.75 7.76 16.19
N GLU A 71 9.90 7.14 15.93
CA GLU A 71 11.18 7.49 16.57
C GLU A 71 11.93 8.57 15.79
N ALA A 72 12.58 9.50 16.51
CA ALA A 72 13.35 10.60 15.93
C ALA A 72 14.42 10.12 14.92
N GLY A 73 15.32 9.22 15.34
CA GLY A 73 16.40 8.72 14.50
C GLY A 73 15.93 7.97 13.26
N THR A 74 14.71 7.42 13.28
CA THR A 74 14.10 6.78 12.10
C THR A 74 13.50 7.83 11.16
N ALA A 75 12.72 8.79 11.68
CA ALA A 75 12.20 9.91 10.90
C ALA A 75 13.32 10.77 10.26
N TYR A 76 14.39 11.05 11.01
CA TYR A 76 15.58 11.75 10.55
C TYR A 76 16.25 11.05 9.36
N ARG A 77 16.48 9.73 9.46
CA ARG A 77 17.10 8.93 8.38
C ARG A 77 16.27 8.94 7.10
N VAL A 78 14.93 8.90 7.22
CA VAL A 78 14.05 9.03 6.05
C VAL A 78 14.13 10.43 5.47
N LEU A 79 14.00 11.49 6.29
CA LEU A 79 14.09 12.87 5.80
C LEU A 79 15.42 13.19 5.13
N ARG A 80 16.55 12.71 5.66
CA ARG A 80 17.87 12.81 5.04
C ARG A 80 17.90 12.22 3.62
N THR A 81 17.31 11.04 3.45
CA THR A 81 17.16 10.39 2.14
C THR A 81 16.24 11.19 1.21
N LEU A 82 15.06 11.61 1.69
CA LEU A 82 14.05 12.31 0.87
C LEU A 82 14.46 13.73 0.45
N LYS A 83 15.21 14.43 1.32
CA LYS A 83 15.73 15.79 1.09
C LYS A 83 17.09 15.81 0.38
N GLY A 84 17.81 14.69 0.32
CA GLY A 84 19.02 14.52 -0.49
C GLY A 84 20.24 15.36 -0.09
N HIS A 85 20.23 15.98 1.10
CA HIS A 85 21.35 16.77 1.63
C HIS A 85 21.53 16.51 3.13
N ASP A 86 22.76 16.66 3.61
CA ASP A 86 23.09 16.46 5.03
C ASP A 86 22.82 17.73 5.84
N ALA A 87 22.13 17.60 6.98
CA ALA A 87 21.84 18.69 7.90
C ALA A 87 21.70 18.13 9.32
N PRO A 88 22.14 18.86 10.37
CA PRO A 88 22.02 18.38 11.76
C PRO A 88 20.57 18.24 12.24
N GLU A 89 19.65 18.97 11.60
CA GLU A 89 18.22 18.95 11.88
C GLU A 89 17.45 19.27 10.59
N TYR A 90 16.30 18.63 10.40
CA TYR A 90 15.37 18.94 9.31
C TYR A 90 14.11 19.62 9.83
N ALA A 91 13.95 20.90 9.53
CA ALA A 91 12.65 21.54 9.56
C ALA A 91 11.80 21.03 8.37
N VAL A 92 10.55 20.63 8.65
CA VAL A 92 9.53 20.37 7.62
C VAL A 92 8.18 20.93 8.05
N THR A 93 7.46 21.52 7.10
CA THR A 93 6.03 21.84 7.31
C THR A 93 5.17 20.59 7.13
N ARG A 94 3.93 20.61 7.66
CA ARG A 94 2.96 19.53 7.44
C ARG A 94 2.73 19.22 5.96
N GLU A 95 2.60 20.25 5.12
CA GLU A 95 2.33 20.08 3.68
C GLU A 95 3.58 19.60 2.92
N GLU A 96 4.76 20.07 3.30
CA GLU A 96 6.04 19.55 2.78
C GLU A 96 6.22 18.07 3.13
N LEU A 97 5.89 17.66 4.37
CA LEU A 97 5.98 16.26 4.79
C LEU A 97 5.02 15.36 4.00
N LYS A 98 3.79 15.82 3.74
CA LYS A 98 2.83 15.15 2.84
C LYS A 98 3.38 15.04 1.40
N ALA A 99 3.94 16.12 0.85
CA ALA A 99 4.46 16.16 -0.52
C ALA A 99 5.70 15.27 -0.71
N LEU A 100 6.66 15.32 0.23
CA LEU A 100 7.84 14.45 0.24
C LEU A 100 7.43 12.98 0.30
N ASN A 101 6.41 12.65 1.10
CA ASN A 101 5.91 11.28 1.20
C ASN A 101 5.22 10.82 -0.08
N ALA A 102 4.33 11.64 -0.66
CA ALA A 102 3.67 11.33 -1.92
C ALA A 102 4.67 11.09 -3.07
N ARG A 103 5.75 11.89 -3.13
CA ARG A 103 6.87 11.69 -4.07
C ARG A 103 7.57 10.34 -3.82
N ALA A 104 7.89 10.04 -2.56
CA ALA A 104 8.55 8.79 -2.17
C ALA A 104 7.70 7.54 -2.48
N VAL A 105 6.38 7.61 -2.27
CA VAL A 105 5.45 6.53 -2.62
C VAL A 105 5.40 6.31 -4.13
N ALA A 106 5.31 7.37 -4.94
CA ALA A 106 5.35 7.26 -6.40
C ALA A 106 6.69 6.70 -6.92
N GLU A 107 7.82 7.12 -6.34
CA GLU A 107 9.15 6.56 -6.62
C GLU A 107 9.22 5.07 -6.25
N LEU A 108 8.61 4.67 -5.12
CA LEU A 108 8.57 3.29 -4.65
C LEU A 108 7.69 2.39 -5.54
N GLU A 109 6.51 2.87 -5.94
CA GLU A 109 5.60 2.15 -6.86
C GLU A 109 6.26 1.90 -8.23
N ALA A 110 7.11 2.81 -8.68
CA ALA A 110 7.90 2.66 -9.91
C ALA A 110 9.15 1.77 -9.75
N SER A 111 9.51 1.36 -8.54
CA SER A 111 10.79 0.68 -8.25
C SER A 111 10.82 -0.80 -8.68
N GLU A 112 12.01 -1.28 -9.03
CA GLU A 112 12.23 -2.71 -9.31
C GLU A 112 11.99 -3.59 -8.08
N ALA A 113 12.24 -3.08 -6.87
CA ALA A 113 11.95 -3.79 -5.63
C ALA A 113 10.45 -4.07 -5.47
N MET A 114 9.59 -3.09 -5.77
CA MET A 114 8.14 -3.27 -5.73
C MET A 114 7.63 -4.21 -6.82
N ARG A 115 8.23 -4.17 -8.03
CA ARG A 115 7.95 -5.15 -9.09
C ARG A 115 8.34 -6.57 -8.66
N ALA A 116 9.55 -6.77 -8.13
CA ALA A 116 10.04 -8.06 -7.68
C ALA A 116 9.20 -8.63 -6.51
N PHE A 117 8.71 -7.77 -5.62
CA PHE A 117 7.75 -8.15 -4.60
C PHE A 117 6.42 -8.63 -5.21
N GLY A 118 5.86 -7.90 -6.18
CA GLY A 118 4.66 -8.31 -6.92
C GLY A 118 4.81 -9.65 -7.64
N GLU A 119 5.93 -9.89 -8.30
CA GLU A 119 6.27 -11.20 -8.90
C GLU A 119 6.35 -12.32 -7.85
N THR A 120 6.90 -12.01 -6.67
CA THR A 120 6.99 -12.97 -5.57
C THR A 120 5.60 -13.30 -5.02
N LEU A 121 4.71 -12.31 -4.85
CA LEU A 121 3.30 -12.52 -4.47
C LEU A 121 2.56 -13.44 -5.45
N ALA A 122 2.70 -13.18 -6.75
CA ALA A 122 2.12 -14.02 -7.79
C ALA A 122 2.65 -15.46 -7.71
N ARG A 123 3.96 -15.63 -7.52
CA ARG A 123 4.61 -16.95 -7.38
C ARG A 123 4.16 -17.72 -6.13
N ILE A 124 3.84 -17.05 -5.02
CA ILE A 124 3.29 -17.69 -3.82
C ILE A 124 1.76 -17.87 -3.87
N GLY A 125 1.10 -17.51 -4.97
CA GLY A 125 -0.35 -17.64 -5.13
C GLY A 125 -1.16 -16.73 -4.22
N VAL A 126 -0.61 -15.58 -3.83
CA VAL A 126 -1.40 -14.48 -3.28
C VAL A 126 -1.91 -13.67 -4.47
N PRO A 127 -3.24 -13.53 -4.67
CA PRO A 127 -3.77 -12.76 -5.78
C PRO A 127 -3.32 -11.30 -5.64
N ALA A 128 -2.66 -10.78 -6.67
CA ALA A 128 -2.20 -9.39 -6.69
C ALA A 128 -3.40 -8.46 -6.83
N ALA A 129 -3.83 -7.86 -5.72
CA ALA A 129 -4.81 -6.78 -5.69
C ALA A 129 -4.19 -5.51 -6.30
N GLY A 130 -4.21 -5.40 -7.63
CA GLY A 130 -3.63 -4.27 -8.37
C GLY A 130 -3.64 -4.41 -9.90
N SER A 131 -3.77 -5.61 -10.46
CA SER A 131 -3.79 -5.81 -11.91
C SER A 131 -5.21 -6.00 -12.45
N GLY A 132 -5.90 -4.89 -12.69
CA GLY A 132 -7.14 -4.88 -13.46
C GLY A 132 -6.87 -5.17 -14.93
N ALA A 133 -6.85 -6.44 -15.31
CA ALA A 133 -6.90 -6.90 -16.70
C ALA A 133 -8.22 -7.67 -16.92
N PRO A 134 -8.93 -7.48 -18.04
CA PRO A 134 -10.21 -8.12 -18.26
C PRO A 134 -10.03 -9.64 -18.43
N VAL A 135 -10.85 -10.42 -17.73
CA VAL A 135 -10.93 -11.87 -17.93
C VAL A 135 -11.73 -12.12 -19.22
N GLU A 136 -11.03 -12.08 -20.35
CA GLU A 136 -11.64 -12.34 -21.65
C GLU A 136 -11.68 -13.85 -21.95
N ALA A 137 -12.82 -14.28 -22.52
CA ALA A 137 -13.08 -15.59 -23.11
C ALA A 137 -13.05 -16.85 -22.21
N VAL A 138 -14.25 -17.39 -21.94
CA VAL A 138 -14.68 -18.61 -22.66
C VAL A 138 -16.06 -18.38 -23.25
N ALA A 139 -16.13 -18.22 -24.58
CA ALA A 139 -17.39 -18.16 -25.31
C ALA A 139 -17.79 -19.56 -25.77
N GLU A 140 -18.76 -20.20 -25.11
CA GLU A 140 -19.20 -21.56 -25.47
C GLU A 140 -20.44 -21.58 -26.39
N ARG A 141 -20.16 -21.47 -27.70
CA ARG A 141 -20.98 -21.96 -28.82
C ARG A 141 -20.06 -22.00 -30.05
N PRO A 142 -20.20 -22.96 -31.01
CA PRO A 142 -21.47 -23.49 -31.54
C PRO A 142 -21.49 -25.05 -31.61
N ALA A 143 -22.59 -25.75 -31.95
CA ALA A 143 -23.07 -25.92 -33.34
C ALA A 143 -24.51 -26.50 -33.43
N ARG A 144 -25.15 -26.30 -34.59
CA ARG A 144 -26.52 -26.75 -34.94
C ARG A 144 -26.48 -27.88 -36.01
N ASN A 145 -27.59 -28.63 -36.08
CA ASN A 145 -28.14 -29.38 -37.24
C ASN A 145 -27.67 -30.81 -37.59
N ARG A 146 -28.54 -31.79 -37.29
CA ARG A 146 -29.51 -32.44 -38.24
C ARG A 146 -30.50 -33.31 -37.42
N ARG A 147 -31.83 -33.12 -37.49
CA ARG A 147 -32.86 -33.64 -38.46
C ARG A 147 -32.76 -35.16 -38.70
N ALA A 148 -33.84 -35.96 -38.70
CA ALA A 148 -35.30 -35.76 -38.58
C ALA A 148 -35.90 -37.03 -37.88
N ALA A 149 -37.19 -37.22 -37.54
CA ALA A 149 -38.49 -36.75 -38.06
C ALA A 149 -39.62 -37.06 -37.02
N GLU A 150 -40.87 -36.55 -37.05
CA GLU A 150 -41.38 -35.19 -37.37
C GLU A 150 -42.90 -34.98 -36.98
N ALA A 151 -43.72 -36.01 -36.64
CA ALA A 151 -45.22 -35.95 -36.55
C ALA A 151 -45.85 -37.10 -35.71
N GLU A 152 -47.06 -37.13 -35.12
CA GLU A 152 -48.29 -36.28 -35.01
C GLU A 152 -48.82 -36.37 -33.53
N GLY A 153 -49.79 -35.63 -32.99
CA GLY A 153 -50.70 -34.61 -33.54
C GLY A 153 -51.72 -34.11 -32.49
N ALA A 154 -52.56 -33.17 -32.96
CA ALA A 154 -53.92 -32.83 -32.51
C ALA A 154 -54.19 -32.43 -31.04
N GLY A 155 -54.63 -31.19 -30.85
CA GLY A 155 -55.38 -30.75 -29.67
C GLY A 155 -56.79 -30.33 -30.06
N GLU A 156 -57.78 -30.66 -29.23
CA GLU A 156 -59.16 -30.17 -29.34
C GLU A 156 -59.79 -30.04 -27.94
N GLN A 157 -60.59 -28.99 -27.76
CA GLN A 157 -61.47 -28.71 -26.61
C GLN A 157 -62.81 -29.49 -26.78
N PRO A 158 -63.90 -29.33 -25.97
CA PRO A 158 -64.15 -28.46 -24.81
C PRO A 158 -64.86 -29.17 -23.62
N ALA A 159 -65.52 -28.38 -22.77
CA ALA A 159 -66.15 -28.74 -21.49
C ALA A 159 -67.44 -29.57 -21.57
N ALA A 160 -67.75 -30.23 -20.44
CA ALA A 160 -69.09 -30.50 -19.92
C ALA A 160 -69.02 -30.50 -18.38
#